data_AF-A0A3C1YUT1-F1
#
_entry.id   AF-A0A3C1YUT1-F1
#
_cell.length_a   1.000
_cell.length_b   1.000
_cell.length_c   1.000
_cell.angle_alpha   90.00
_cell.angle_beta   90.00
_cell.angle_gamma   90.00
#
_symmetry.space_group_name_H-M   'P 1'
#
loop_
_entity.id
_entity.type
_entity.pdbx_description
1 polymer ?
#
loop_
_entity_poly.entity_id
_entity_poly.type
_entity_poly.pdbx_seq_one_letter_code
_entity_poly.pdbx_strand_id
1 'polypeptide(L)' 'LRNTPGLAVRMLSAITDVNINMISQGASEINLSFVVDEDQVDDAVLRLHKELFANAGSFPEIFE' A
#
# COMPACT_ATOMS: atom_id res chain seq x y z
N LEU A 1 -10.89 -0.28 1.32
CA LEU A 1 -10.88 1.09 0.74
C LEU A 1 -12.27 1.73 0.73
N ARG A 2 -13.31 1.02 0.28
CA ARG A 2 -14.70 1.47 0.16
C ARG A 2 -15.26 2.40 1.25
N ASN A 3 -15.06 2.06 2.52
CA ASN A 3 -15.63 2.81 3.65
C ASN A 3 -14.61 3.72 4.36
N THR A 4 -13.44 3.94 3.75
CA THR A 4 -12.35 4.73 4.36
C THR A 4 -11.88 5.80 3.37
N PRO A 5 -12.61 6.92 3.27
CA PRO A 5 -12.21 8.03 2.41
C PRO A 5 -10.77 8.47 2.71
N GLY A 6 -10.01 8.77 1.65
CA GLY A 6 -8.62 9.21 1.78
C GLY A 6 -7.59 8.10 1.94
N LEU A 7 -7.99 6.83 2.14
CA LEU A 7 -7.04 5.72 2.26
C LEU A 7 -6.18 5.55 0.99
N ALA A 8 -6.79 5.66 -0.20
CA ALA A 8 -6.06 5.59 -1.46
C ALA A 8 -5.03 6.73 -1.60
N VAL A 9 -5.42 7.96 -1.24
CA VAL A 9 -4.51 9.12 -1.25
C VAL A 9 -3.35 8.89 -0.29
N ARG A 10 -3.62 8.38 0.91
CA ARG A 10 -2.59 8.06 1.90
C ARG A 10 -1.60 7.00 1.38
N MET A 11 -2.11 5.92 0.79
CA MET A 11 -1.28 4.85 0.18
C MET A 11 -0.40 5.39 -0.94
N LEU A 12 -0.99 6.06 -1.94
CA LEU A 12 -0.26 6.55 -3.11
C LEU A 12 0.70 7.70 -2.76
N SER A 13 0.36 8.52 -1.76
CA SER A 13 1.26 9.57 -1.27
C SER A 13 2.53 9.00 -0.63
N ALA A 14 2.47 7.77 -0.10
CA ALA A 14 3.63 7.11 0.50
C ALA A 14 4.69 6.71 -0.55
N ILE A 15 4.35 6.64 -1.83
CA ILE A 15 5.16 6.11 -2.93
C ILE A 15 5.16 7.03 -4.16
N THR A 16 5.17 8.35 -3.97
CA THR A 16 5.00 9.36 -5.06
C THR A 16 6.08 9.35 -6.14
N ASP A 17 7.24 8.78 -5.84
CA ASP A 17 8.43 8.60 -6.68
C ASP A 17 8.54 7.18 -7.28
N VAL A 18 7.61 6.28 -6.96
CA VAL A 18 7.51 4.95 -7.56
C VAL A 18 6.67 5.04 -8.83
N ASN A 19 7.20 4.50 -9.93
CA ASN A 19 6.47 4.48 -11.20
C ASN A 19 5.42 3.38 -11.18
N ILE A 20 4.15 3.76 -11.34
CA ILE A 20 3.03 2.82 -11.36
C ILE A 20 2.60 2.56 -12.81
N ASN A 21 2.91 1.36 -13.31
CA ASN A 21 2.61 0.93 -14.67
C ASN A 21 1.11 0.61 -14.87
N MET A 22 0.42 0.19 -13.81
CA MET A 22 -1.00 -0.14 -13.85
C MET A 22 -1.63 0.02 -12.47
N ILE A 23 -2.88 0.45 -12.42
CA ILE A 23 -3.73 0.38 -11.23
C ILE A 23 -4.97 -0.45 -11.57
N SER A 24 -5.26 -1.44 -10.73
CA SER A 24 -6.47 -2.27 -10.80
C SER A 24 -7.22 -2.20 -9.46
N GLN A 25 -8.47 -1.77 -9.54
CA GLN A 25 -9.40 -1.80 -8.42
C GLN A 25 -10.56 -2.73 -8.77
N GLY A 26 -10.68 -3.83 -8.02
CA GLY A 26 -11.75 -4.81 -8.23
C GLY A 26 -13.12 -4.28 -7.80
N ALA A 27 -14.19 -4.93 -8.28
CA ALA A 27 -15.58 -4.56 -7.99
C ALA A 27 -15.97 -4.61 -6.50
N SER A 28 -15.20 -5.32 -5.68
CA SER A 28 -15.40 -5.38 -4.23
C SER A 28 -15.01 -4.07 -3.52
N GLU A 29 -14.20 -3.20 -4.15
CA GLU A 29 -13.68 -1.93 -3.57
C GLU A 29 -12.93 -2.10 -2.23
N ILE A 30 -12.61 -3.35 -1.89
CA ILE A 30 -11.80 -3.71 -0.73
C ILE A 30 -10.33 -3.74 -1.11
N ASN A 31 -10.00 -4.23 -2.32
CA ASN A 31 -8.64 -4.38 -2.81
C ASN A 31 -8.27 -3.29 -3.82
N LEU A 32 -7.05 -2.78 -3.69
CA LEU A 32 -6.36 -1.92 -4.65
C LEU A 32 -5.03 -2.58 -4.97
N SER A 33 -4.80 -2.92 -6.23
CA SER A 33 -3.56 -3.53 -6.69
C SER A 33 -2.95 -2.67 -7.77
N PHE A 34 -1.62 -2.65 -7.84
CA PHE A 34 -0.90 -1.86 -8.83
C PHE A 34 0.39 -2.58 -9.22
N VAL A 35 0.91 -2.25 -10.40
CA VAL A 35 2.13 -2.84 -10.95
C VAL A 35 3.21 -1.78 -10.95
N VAL A 36 4.40 -2.15 -10.48
CA VAL A 36 5.61 -1.32 -10.47
C VAL A 36 6.76 -2.12 -11.09
N ASP A 37 7.87 -1.44 -11.36
CA ASP A 37 9.08 -2.11 -11.81
C ASP A 37 9.69 -2.95 -10.67
N GLU A 38 10.28 -4.11 -11.00
CA GLU A 38 10.74 -5.11 -10.03
C GLU A 38 11.75 -4.53 -9.02
N ASP A 39 12.61 -3.62 -9.48
CA ASP A 39 13.62 -2.94 -8.67
C ASP A 39 13.02 -1.94 -7.66
N GLN A 40 11.76 -1.56 -7.82
CA GLN A 40 11.03 -0.67 -6.90
C GLN A 40 10.14 -1.42 -5.90
N VAL A 41 9.97 -2.74 -6.04
CA VAL A 41 9.01 -3.53 -5.25
C VAL A 41 9.33 -3.46 -3.75
N ASP A 42 10.57 -3.73 -3.37
CA ASP A 42 10.95 -3.79 -1.95
C ASP A 42 10.78 -2.44 -1.24
N ASP A 43 11.19 -1.35 -1.89
CA ASP A 43 11.02 0.02 -1.36
C ASP A 43 9.54 0.38 -1.23
N ALA A 44 8.74 0.11 -2.27
CA ALA A 44 7.31 0.39 -2.28
C ALA A 44 6.60 -0.38 -1.15
N VAL A 45 6.90 -1.67 -0.98
CA VAL A 45 6.32 -2.51 0.08
C VAL A 45 6.70 -1.98 1.46
N LEU A 46 7.97 -1.68 1.71
CA LEU A 46 8.44 -1.19 3.01
C LEU A 46 7.76 0.14 3.38
N ARG A 47 7.66 1.07 2.42
CA ARG A 47 7.06 2.38 2.63
C ARG A 47 5.56 2.31 2.86
N LEU A 48 4.85 1.48 2.09
CA LEU A 48 3.42 1.24 2.29
C LEU A 48 3.15 0.57 3.64
N HIS A 49 3.96 -0.41 4.03
CA HIS A 49 3.83 -1.07 5.32
C HIS A 49 4.06 -0.08 6.46
N LYS A 50 5.13 0.73 6.38
CA LYS A 50 5.40 1.78 7.36
C LYS A 50 4.25 2.78 7.42
N GLU A 51 3.78 3.31 6.30
CA GLU A 51 2.70 4.29 6.31
C GLU A 51 1.41 3.72 6.89
N LEU A 52 1.03 2.49 6.53
CA LEU A 52 -0.25 1.91 6.94
C LEU A 52 -0.23 1.34 8.36
N PHE A 53 0.92 0.87 8.85
CA PHE A 53 1.03 0.13 10.10
C PHE A 53 1.99 0.74 11.14
N ALA A 54 2.69 1.86 10.89
CA ALA A 54 3.60 2.47 11.87
C ALA A 54 2.95 2.89 13.21
N ASN A 55 1.63 3.11 13.23
CA ASN A 55 0.87 3.40 14.45
C ASN A 55 0.10 2.19 14.99
N ALA A 56 0.30 1.01 14.40
CA ALA A 56 -0.23 -0.23 14.95
C ALA A 56 0.68 -0.68 16.11
N GLY A 57 0.56 0.02 17.24
CA GLY A 57 1.00 -0.55 18.51
C GLY A 57 0.31 -1.91 18.68
N SER A 58 1.10 -2.96 18.90
CA SER A 58 0.70 -4.36 19.09
C SER A 58 0.19 -5.11 17.84
N PHE A 59 1.10 -5.54 16.96
CA PHE A 59 0.94 -6.85 16.32
C PHE A 59 1.84 -7.84 17.08
N PRO A 60 1.28 -8.86 17.76
CA PRO A 60 2.10 -9.93 18.31
C PRO A 60 2.68 -10.73 17.15
N GLU A 61 4.00 -10.91 17.15
CA GLU A 61 4.81 -11.84 16.34
C GLU A 61 4.02 -12.69 15.31
N ILE A 62 3.96 -12.25 14.04
CA ILE A 62 3.41 -13.08 12.93
C ILE A 62 4.42 -13.25 11.79
N PHE A 63 5.70 -12.94 12.04
CA PHE A 63 6.77 -13.23 11.09
C PHE A 63 7.96 -13.83 11.85
N GLU A 64 7.79 -15.08 12.30
CA GLU A 64 8.86 -16.07 12.40
C GLU A 64 8.69 -17.11 11.29
#